data_AF-A0A9X5X658-F1
#
_entry.id   AF-A0A9X5X658-F1
#
_cell.length_a   1.000
_cell.length_b   1.000
_cell.length_c   1.000
_cell.angle_alpha   90.00
_cell.angle_beta   90.00
_cell.angle_gamma   90.00
#
_symmetry.space_group_name_H-M   'P 1'
#
loop_
_entity.id
_entity.type
_entity.pdbx_description
1 polymer ?
#
loop_
_entity_poly.entity_id
_entity_poly.type
_entity_poly.pdbx_seq_one_letter_code
_entity_poly.pdbx_strand_id
1 'polypeptide(L)'
;MIVYDMALSAHVGQATASLLLVTFLLALGDVMRPVSFGRALRLGACTTLAAGLVTVGLTAAPALAETESDQLWIDAPSEQTLPLGTDGGAPQSRTIDVGIYHDNGHFTVTDGKVSVDASGLAGVGEVTWPDNCAPNGATAVCSVPDVPVIGSDYSRQIHLGIRAVAGAQAGARGRITYGATATGGPDGTLTAPEDSFETDFTLASGP
;
A
#
# COMPACT_ATOMS: atom_id res chain seq x y z
N MET A 1 16.91 -28.95 11.73
CA MET A 1 16.39 -28.13 12.83
C MET A 1 17.28 -26.90 12.93
N ILE A 2 16.91 -25.83 12.23
CA ILE A 2 17.63 -24.56 12.22
C ILE A 2 16.65 -23.52 12.77
N VAL A 3 17.03 -22.94 13.90
CA VAL A 3 16.29 -21.90 14.62
C VAL A 3 16.79 -20.56 14.08
N TYR A 4 15.89 -19.72 13.56
CA TYR A 4 16.22 -18.33 13.21
C TYR A 4 15.84 -17.43 14.37
N ASP A 5 16.88 -16.76 14.89
CA ASP A 5 16.88 -15.74 15.92
C ASP A 5 16.31 -14.43 15.33
N MET A 6 15.19 -13.95 15.89
CA MET A 6 14.64 -12.62 15.60
C MET A 6 15.19 -11.62 16.61
N ALA A 7 16.13 -10.79 16.16
CA ALA A 7 16.60 -9.65 16.93
C ALA A 7 15.54 -8.53 16.95
N LEU A 8 14.82 -8.52 18.06
CA LEU A 8 14.00 -7.44 18.60
C LEU A 8 14.92 -6.28 19.03
N SER A 9 14.64 -5.04 18.59
CA SER A 9 15.24 -3.86 19.22
C SER A 9 14.18 -2.81 19.45
N ALA A 10 13.86 -2.62 20.73
CA ALA A 10 12.84 -1.74 21.26
C ALA A 10 13.46 -0.46 21.87
N HIS A 11 12.71 0.63 21.73
CA HIS A 11 12.53 1.76 22.66
C HIS A 11 13.71 2.36 23.43
N VAL A 12 14.04 3.62 23.09
CA VAL A 12 14.31 4.76 24.00
C VAL A 12 14.01 6.02 23.18
N GLY A 13 13.36 7.10 23.60
CA GLY A 13 12.82 7.58 24.87
C GLY A 13 12.31 9.00 24.62
N GLN A 14 11.16 9.32 25.21
CA GLN A 14 10.48 10.61 25.13
C GLN A 14 11.11 11.59 26.13
N ALA A 15 11.63 12.74 25.68
CA ALA A 15 11.88 13.92 26.52
C ALA A 15 12.11 15.20 25.69
N THR A 16 11.07 16.05 25.66
CA THR A 16 11.09 17.51 25.79
C THR A 16 12.41 18.28 25.54
N ALA A 17 12.42 19.17 24.54
CA ALA A 17 13.20 20.42 24.58
C ALA A 17 12.67 21.45 23.56
N SER A 18 11.62 22.18 23.93
CA SER A 18 11.45 23.55 23.43
C SER A 18 12.41 24.45 24.22
N LEU A 19 13.31 25.18 23.54
CA LEU A 19 13.57 26.62 23.73
C LEU A 19 14.80 27.08 22.93
N LEU A 20 14.58 28.12 22.11
CA LEU A 20 15.44 29.31 21.94
C LEU A 20 16.92 29.15 21.54
N LEU A 21 17.25 29.50 20.28
CA LEU A 21 18.07 30.69 19.96
C LEU A 21 18.25 30.83 18.44
N VAL A 22 17.39 31.62 17.78
CA VAL A 22 17.74 32.22 16.49
C VAL A 22 18.22 33.62 16.79
N THR A 23 19.54 33.77 16.95
CA THR A 23 20.22 35.07 16.93
C THR A 23 21.66 34.86 16.49
N PHE A 24 21.96 35.09 15.22
CA PHE A 24 23.24 35.74 14.87
C PHE A 24 23.13 36.44 13.51
N LEU A 25 23.12 37.77 13.60
CA LEU A 25 23.23 38.72 12.49
C LEU A 25 24.65 38.71 11.88
N LEU A 26 24.69 38.97 10.57
CA LEU A 26 25.64 39.82 9.84
C LEU A 26 27.15 39.59 10.06
N ALA A 27 27.81 39.05 9.03
CA ALA A 27 29.15 39.51 8.63
C ALA A 27 29.46 39.06 7.20
N LEU A 28 29.33 39.96 6.23
CA LEU A 28 30.23 40.05 5.08
C LEU A 28 30.15 41.50 4.59
N GLY A 29 31.10 42.30 5.03
CA GLY A 29 31.40 43.57 4.41
C GLY A 29 32.20 43.34 3.14
N ASP A 30 31.89 44.10 2.11
CA ASP A 30 32.90 44.53 1.16
C ASP A 30 32.70 46.02 0.84
N VAL A 31 33.83 46.60 0.48
CA VAL A 31 34.30 47.95 0.67
C VAL A 31 33.75 48.91 -0.37
N MET A 32 33.32 50.11 0.07
CA MET A 32 33.64 51.37 -0.62
C MET A 32 33.37 52.58 0.29
N ARG A 33 34.39 53.43 0.44
CA ARG A 33 34.38 54.78 1.03
C ARG A 33 35.27 55.67 0.14
N PRO A 34 35.24 57.01 0.24
CA PRO A 34 34.13 57.98 0.44
C PRO A 34 34.17 59.06 -0.68
N VAL A 35 33.36 60.13 -0.70
CA VAL A 35 33.77 61.54 -0.43
C VAL A 35 32.54 62.49 -0.37
N SER A 36 32.51 63.26 0.73
CA SER A 36 31.94 64.59 1.03
C SER A 36 30.59 65.07 0.48
N PHE A 37 29.69 65.48 1.39
CA PHE A 37 29.16 66.86 1.45
C PHE A 37 28.89 67.28 2.91
N GLY A 38 29.14 68.55 3.19
CA GLY A 38 29.35 69.11 4.51
C GLY A 38 28.10 69.39 5.36
N ARG A 39 28.38 69.54 6.65
CA ARG A 39 27.56 70.02 7.77
C ARG A 39 26.75 71.30 7.46
N ALA A 40 25.49 71.35 7.93
CA ALA A 40 24.95 72.47 8.73
C ALA A 40 23.50 72.23 9.21
N LEU A 41 23.31 72.32 10.55
CA LEU A 41 22.24 73.02 11.31
C LEU A 41 20.75 72.83 10.86
N ARG A 42 19.77 72.44 11.70
CA ARG A 42 19.21 73.23 12.82
C ARG A 42 18.14 72.44 13.62
N LEU A 43 17.88 72.94 14.84
CA LEU A 43 16.86 72.51 15.81
C LEU A 43 15.43 72.42 15.24
N GLY A 44 14.67 71.44 15.73
CA GLY A 44 13.21 71.40 15.66
C GLY A 44 12.66 70.56 16.80
N ALA A 45 11.99 71.22 17.74
CA ALA A 45 11.45 70.66 18.96
C ALA A 45 10.12 69.90 18.74
N CYS A 46 9.85 68.96 19.65
CA CYS A 46 8.54 68.39 20.03
C CYS A 46 7.67 67.75 18.94
N THR A 47 7.35 66.45 19.10
CA THR A 47 5.97 65.97 19.39
C THR A 47 5.90 64.43 19.43
N THR A 48 5.25 63.94 20.49
CA THR A 48 4.49 62.68 20.60
C THR A 48 5.20 61.35 20.35
N LEU A 49 5.51 60.67 21.46
CA LEU A 49 5.62 59.21 21.56
C LEU A 49 4.30 58.57 21.09
N ALA A 50 4.24 58.15 19.83
CA ALA A 50 3.27 57.15 19.39
C ALA A 50 3.96 55.79 19.48
N ALA A 51 3.74 55.07 20.57
CA ALA A 51 4.10 53.67 20.69
C ALA A 51 3.24 52.88 19.69
N GLY A 52 3.77 52.67 18.48
CA GLY A 52 3.18 51.74 17.53
C GLY A 52 3.26 50.34 18.11
N LEU A 53 2.11 49.81 18.57
CA LEU A 53 1.94 48.39 18.84
C LEU A 53 2.19 47.64 17.52
N VAL A 54 3.39 47.09 17.37
CA VAL A 54 3.65 46.07 16.35
C VAL A 54 2.95 44.82 16.85
N THR A 55 1.69 44.64 16.46
CA THR A 55 1.04 43.32 16.52
C THR A 55 1.78 42.43 15.54
N VAL A 56 2.75 41.67 16.04
CA VAL A 56 3.29 40.51 15.33
C VAL A 56 2.13 39.55 15.23
N GLY A 57 1.43 39.57 14.08
CA GLY A 57 0.41 38.61 13.76
C GLY A 57 1.06 37.23 13.84
N LEU A 58 0.77 36.50 14.91
CA LEU A 58 1.06 35.09 15.02
C LEU A 58 0.17 34.42 13.96
N THR A 59 0.64 34.38 12.72
CA THR A 59 0.00 33.60 11.68
C THR A 59 0.15 32.15 12.11
N ALA A 60 -0.87 31.61 12.78
CA ALA A 60 -1.04 30.18 12.93
C ALA A 60 -0.99 29.64 11.51
N ALA A 61 0.13 28.97 11.17
CA ALA A 61 0.16 28.19 9.94
C ALA A 61 -1.04 27.25 10.02
N PRO A 62 -1.88 27.15 8.96
CA PRO A 62 -2.94 26.16 8.97
C PRO A 62 -2.27 24.82 9.25
N ALA A 63 -2.69 24.14 10.31
CA ALA A 63 -2.34 22.74 10.49
C ALA A 63 -2.85 22.05 9.23
N LEU A 64 -1.93 21.64 8.35
CA LEU A 64 -2.28 20.74 7.27
C LEU A 64 -2.79 19.49 7.96
N ALA A 65 -4.10 19.25 7.88
CA ALA A 65 -4.64 17.97 8.28
C ALA A 65 -3.98 16.95 7.34
N GLU A 66 -3.24 16.00 7.90
CA GLU A 66 -2.74 14.85 7.14
C GLU A 66 -3.96 14.14 6.56
N THR A 67 -4.06 14.09 5.23
CA THR A 67 -5.12 13.32 4.58
C THR A 67 -4.82 11.85 4.81
N GLU A 68 -5.71 11.15 5.52
CA GLU A 68 -5.58 9.71 5.69
C GLU A 68 -5.64 9.01 4.32
N SER A 69 -4.74 8.06 4.10
CA SER A 69 -4.70 7.21 2.91
C SER A 69 -5.26 5.83 3.20
N ASP A 70 -5.70 5.14 2.15
CA ASP A 70 -6.05 3.72 2.19
C ASP A 70 -5.75 3.09 0.83
N GLN A 71 -5.39 1.81 0.83
CA GLN A 71 -4.99 1.08 -0.38
C GLN A 71 -5.54 -0.34 -0.30
N LEU A 72 -6.03 -0.85 -1.44
CA LEU A 72 -6.48 -2.23 -1.57
C LEU A 72 -5.33 -3.11 -2.04
N TRP A 73 -5.21 -4.29 -1.43
CA TRP A 73 -4.20 -5.30 -1.71
C TRP A 73 -4.83 -6.66 -1.96
N ILE A 74 -4.13 -7.48 -2.74
CA ILE A 74 -4.48 -8.89 -2.96
C ILE A 74 -3.41 -9.75 -2.26
N ASP A 75 -3.85 -10.71 -1.46
CA ASP A 75 -3.01 -11.75 -0.87
C ASP A 75 -3.30 -13.08 -1.56
N ALA A 76 -2.36 -13.51 -2.38
CA ALA A 76 -2.37 -14.78 -3.09
C ALA A 76 -0.97 -15.42 -3.00
N PRO A 77 -0.87 -16.76 -3.01
CA PRO A 77 0.42 -17.41 -3.11
C PRO A 77 1.08 -17.08 -4.45
N SER A 78 2.38 -16.80 -4.44
CA SER A 78 3.12 -16.45 -5.66
C SER A 78 3.42 -17.64 -6.55
N GLU A 79 3.72 -18.80 -5.96
CA GLU A 79 4.12 -20.01 -6.68
C GLU A 79 3.43 -21.24 -6.09
N GLN A 80 3.00 -22.13 -6.97
CA GLN A 80 2.29 -23.35 -6.61
C GLN A 80 2.77 -24.54 -7.44
N THR A 81 2.84 -25.71 -6.79
CA THR A 81 3.07 -26.97 -7.48
C THR A 81 1.76 -27.74 -7.58
N LEU A 82 1.41 -28.18 -8.79
CA LEU A 82 0.23 -29.02 -9.01
C LEU A 82 0.67 -30.47 -9.27
N PRO A 83 0.14 -31.43 -8.49
CA PRO A 83 0.50 -32.82 -8.66
C PRO A 83 -0.15 -33.39 -9.93
N LEU A 84 0.65 -34.08 -10.73
CA LEU A 84 0.12 -34.98 -11.75
C LEU A 84 -0.49 -36.21 -11.08
N GLY A 85 -1.53 -36.77 -11.72
CA GLY A 85 -2.03 -38.08 -11.34
C GLY A 85 -0.96 -39.15 -11.55
N THR A 86 -0.75 -40.02 -10.58
CA THR A 86 0.21 -41.14 -10.67
C THR A 86 -0.40 -42.33 -11.39
N ASP A 87 0.38 -43.01 -12.24
CA ASP A 87 0.04 -44.31 -12.84
C ASP A 87 -1.34 -44.36 -13.54
N GLY A 88 -1.71 -43.28 -14.23
CA GLY A 88 -3.01 -43.17 -14.91
C GLY A 88 -4.19 -42.81 -13.98
N GLY A 89 -3.92 -42.53 -12.71
CA GLY A 89 -4.89 -41.94 -11.78
C GLY A 89 -5.26 -40.50 -12.15
N ALA A 90 -6.42 -40.04 -11.66
CA ALA A 90 -6.87 -38.67 -11.90
C ALA A 90 -5.96 -37.66 -11.15
N PRO A 91 -5.64 -36.50 -11.76
CA PRO A 91 -4.95 -35.41 -11.06
C PRO A 91 -5.71 -34.95 -9.81
N GLN A 92 -4.98 -34.69 -8.73
CA GLN A 92 -5.57 -34.20 -7.49
C GLN A 92 -5.82 -32.69 -7.57
N SER A 93 -6.98 -32.26 -7.06
CA SER A 93 -7.28 -30.85 -6.90
C SER A 93 -6.52 -30.27 -5.70
N ARG A 94 -5.99 -29.07 -5.85
CA ARG A 94 -5.39 -28.25 -4.80
C ARG A 94 -6.23 -27.00 -4.61
N THR A 95 -6.44 -26.61 -3.35
CA THR A 95 -7.06 -25.32 -3.05
C THR A 95 -6.01 -24.23 -3.07
N ILE A 96 -6.28 -23.17 -3.83
CA ILE A 96 -5.52 -21.93 -3.82
C ILE A 96 -6.38 -20.88 -3.13
N ASP A 97 -5.90 -20.43 -1.98
CA ASP A 97 -6.56 -19.41 -1.19
C ASP A 97 -6.11 -18.03 -1.67
N VAL A 98 -7.07 -17.18 -2.01
CA VAL A 98 -6.88 -15.79 -2.43
C VAL A 98 -7.74 -14.90 -1.54
N GLY A 99 -7.21 -13.75 -1.15
CA GLY A 99 -7.97 -12.77 -0.40
C GLY A 99 -7.62 -11.34 -0.79
N ILE A 100 -8.44 -10.42 -0.34
CA ILE A 100 -8.17 -8.99 -0.42
C ILE A 100 -8.20 -8.38 0.98
N TYR A 101 -7.42 -7.32 1.15
CA TYR A 101 -7.39 -6.52 2.37
C TYR A 101 -7.11 -5.06 2.05
N HIS A 102 -7.30 -4.18 3.03
CA HIS A 102 -6.91 -2.78 2.93
C HIS A 102 -6.03 -2.35 4.12
N ASP A 103 -5.38 -1.19 4.00
CA ASP A 103 -4.32 -0.76 4.93
C ASP A 103 -4.87 -0.05 6.16
N ASN A 104 -6.00 0.65 6.05
CA ASN A 104 -6.45 1.58 7.08
C ASN A 104 -7.85 1.25 7.63
N GLY A 105 -7.87 0.70 8.84
CA GLY A 105 -9.11 0.31 9.54
C GLY A 105 -9.99 1.46 10.03
N HIS A 106 -9.61 2.72 9.81
CA HIS A 106 -10.51 3.86 10.00
C HIS A 106 -11.59 3.93 8.92
N PHE A 107 -11.37 3.30 7.76
CA PHE A 107 -12.35 3.19 6.69
C PHE A 107 -13.11 1.88 6.76
N THR A 108 -14.41 1.95 6.43
CA THR A 108 -15.21 0.75 6.15
C THR A 108 -15.12 0.49 4.65
N VAL A 109 -14.57 -0.67 4.28
CA VAL A 109 -14.41 -1.08 2.87
C VAL A 109 -15.27 -2.32 2.61
N THR A 110 -16.13 -2.23 1.61
CA THR A 110 -17.16 -3.23 1.29
C THR A 110 -17.28 -3.45 -0.21
N ASP A 111 -18.13 -4.39 -0.62
CA ASP A 111 -18.39 -4.74 -2.01
C ASP A 111 -17.10 -5.03 -2.80
N GLY A 112 -16.20 -5.80 -2.17
CA GLY A 112 -14.99 -6.28 -2.81
C GLY A 112 -15.31 -7.17 -4.01
N LYS A 113 -14.65 -6.90 -5.13
CA LYS A 113 -14.69 -7.69 -6.36
C LYS A 113 -13.27 -8.05 -6.75
N VAL A 114 -13.00 -9.35 -6.88
CA VAL A 114 -11.72 -9.86 -7.35
C VAL A 114 -11.92 -10.43 -8.75
N SER A 115 -11.28 -9.81 -9.73
CA SER A 115 -11.14 -10.35 -11.08
C SER A 115 -10.05 -11.43 -11.05
N VAL A 116 -10.39 -12.62 -11.54
CA VAL A 116 -9.45 -13.75 -11.68
C VAL A 116 -9.37 -14.11 -13.15
N ASP A 117 -8.17 -14.06 -13.74
CA ASP A 117 -7.91 -14.53 -15.10
C ASP A 117 -7.04 -15.79 -15.07
N ALA A 118 -7.65 -16.93 -15.41
CA ALA A 118 -6.99 -18.22 -15.49
C ALA A 118 -6.71 -18.67 -16.94
N SER A 119 -6.77 -17.76 -17.91
CA SER A 119 -6.44 -18.04 -19.32
C SER A 119 -5.01 -18.57 -19.49
N GLY A 120 -4.09 -18.16 -18.61
CA GLY A 120 -2.72 -18.67 -18.53
C GLY A 120 -2.60 -20.13 -18.09
N LEU A 121 -3.69 -20.80 -17.73
CA LEU A 121 -3.72 -22.24 -17.43
C LEU A 121 -4.11 -23.13 -18.61
N ALA A 122 -4.37 -22.55 -19.79
CA ALA A 122 -4.79 -23.32 -20.97
C ALA A 122 -3.81 -24.48 -21.28
N GLY A 123 -4.32 -25.72 -21.25
CA GLY A 123 -3.52 -26.93 -21.47
C GLY A 123 -2.67 -27.40 -20.29
N VAL A 124 -2.72 -26.69 -19.16
CA VAL A 124 -1.95 -27.00 -17.93
C VAL A 124 -2.88 -27.45 -16.82
N GLY A 125 -3.93 -26.67 -16.55
CA GLY A 125 -4.85 -26.91 -15.45
C GLY A 125 -6.26 -26.42 -15.71
N GLU A 126 -7.18 -26.90 -14.90
CA GLU A 126 -8.59 -26.50 -14.86
C GLU A 126 -8.91 -25.87 -13.51
N VAL A 127 -9.73 -24.82 -13.55
CA VAL A 127 -10.24 -24.13 -12.36
C VAL A 127 -11.64 -24.64 -12.01
N THR A 128 -11.84 -24.96 -10.74
CA THR A 128 -13.14 -25.13 -10.10
C THR A 128 -13.44 -23.86 -9.33
N TRP A 129 -14.43 -23.11 -9.82
CA TRP A 129 -14.83 -21.83 -9.24
C TRP A 129 -15.68 -22.05 -7.98
N PRO A 130 -15.40 -21.34 -6.86
CA PRO A 130 -16.26 -21.38 -5.68
C PRO A 130 -17.55 -20.59 -5.90
N ASP A 131 -18.55 -20.82 -5.04
CA ASP A 131 -19.91 -20.27 -5.18
C ASP A 131 -19.98 -18.74 -5.16
N ASN A 132 -18.99 -18.07 -4.54
CA ASN A 132 -18.91 -16.62 -4.52
C ASN A 132 -18.28 -16.01 -5.79
N CYS A 133 -17.99 -16.82 -6.81
CA CYS A 133 -17.46 -16.37 -8.10
C CYS A 133 -18.47 -16.56 -9.24
N ALA A 134 -18.57 -15.57 -10.11
CA ALA A 134 -19.34 -15.60 -11.34
C ALA A 134 -18.41 -15.84 -12.55
N PRO A 135 -18.29 -17.08 -13.07
CA PRO A 135 -17.36 -17.40 -14.16
C PRO A 135 -17.88 -16.95 -15.54
N ASN A 136 -16.95 -16.58 -16.41
CA ASN A 136 -17.14 -16.29 -17.82
C ASN A 136 -15.96 -16.86 -18.64
N GLY A 137 -16.05 -18.14 -19.02
CA GLY A 137 -14.96 -18.84 -19.69
C GLY A 137 -13.78 -19.13 -18.75
N ALA A 138 -12.59 -18.62 -19.07
CA ALA A 138 -11.39 -18.78 -18.26
C ALA A 138 -11.22 -17.69 -17.18
N THR A 139 -12.14 -16.73 -17.11
CA THR A 139 -12.13 -15.66 -16.11
C THR A 139 -13.31 -15.77 -15.16
N ALA A 140 -13.23 -15.14 -14.00
CA ALA A 140 -14.35 -14.98 -13.08
C ALA A 140 -14.24 -13.69 -12.26
N VAL A 141 -15.37 -13.21 -11.76
CA VAL A 141 -15.39 -12.16 -10.73
C VAL A 141 -15.91 -12.76 -9.43
N CYS A 142 -15.10 -12.71 -8.39
CA CYS A 142 -15.40 -13.22 -7.06
C CYS A 142 -15.80 -12.09 -6.12
N SER A 143 -16.88 -12.28 -5.36
CA SER A 143 -17.37 -11.28 -4.42
C SER A 143 -16.86 -11.53 -2.99
N VAL A 144 -16.41 -10.45 -2.36
CA VAL A 144 -15.98 -10.39 -0.95
C VAL A 144 -16.76 -9.26 -0.29
N PRO A 145 -17.85 -9.54 0.46
CA PRO A 145 -18.77 -8.51 0.94
C PRO A 145 -18.11 -7.44 1.82
N ASP A 146 -17.25 -7.88 2.75
CA ASP A 146 -16.51 -7.04 3.68
C ASP A 146 -15.01 -7.23 3.42
N VAL A 147 -14.29 -6.14 3.18
CA VAL A 147 -12.83 -6.17 2.95
C VAL A 147 -12.13 -5.84 4.26
N PRO A 148 -11.43 -6.81 4.89
CA PRO A 148 -10.82 -6.61 6.19
C PRO A 148 -9.49 -5.86 6.08
N VAL A 149 -9.03 -5.30 7.21
CA VAL A 149 -7.61 -5.01 7.40
C VAL A 149 -6.85 -6.30 7.68
N ILE A 150 -5.56 -6.34 7.32
CA ILE A 150 -4.71 -7.49 7.65
C ILE A 150 -4.47 -7.55 9.17
N GLY A 151 -4.56 -8.74 9.76
CA GLY A 151 -4.46 -8.94 11.21
C GLY A 151 -4.71 -10.38 11.64
N SER A 152 -4.91 -10.60 12.95
CA SER A 152 -5.16 -11.94 13.50
C SER A 152 -6.43 -12.61 12.98
N ASP A 153 -7.42 -11.79 12.64
CA ASP A 153 -8.74 -12.24 12.21
C ASP A 153 -8.86 -12.29 10.68
N TYR A 154 -7.77 -11.96 9.98
CA TYR A 154 -7.69 -12.06 8.54
C TYR A 154 -7.62 -13.52 8.10
N SER A 155 -8.50 -13.88 7.17
CA SER A 155 -8.43 -15.13 6.42
C SER A 155 -8.76 -14.87 4.97
N ARG A 156 -8.03 -15.48 4.04
CA ARG A 156 -8.32 -15.43 2.61
C ARG A 156 -9.74 -15.92 2.33
N GLN A 157 -10.45 -15.22 1.43
CA GLN A 157 -11.92 -15.34 1.29
C GLN A 157 -12.35 -16.13 0.06
N ILE A 158 -11.45 -16.39 -0.88
CA ILE A 158 -11.72 -17.06 -2.15
C ILE A 158 -10.88 -18.35 -2.18
N HIS A 159 -11.56 -19.48 -2.39
CA HIS A 159 -10.95 -20.81 -2.37
C HIS A 159 -11.06 -21.44 -3.75
N LEU A 160 -10.07 -21.19 -4.61
CA LEU A 160 -10.05 -21.71 -5.98
C LEU A 160 -9.59 -23.16 -5.97
N GLY A 161 -10.36 -24.07 -6.57
CA GLY A 161 -9.90 -25.45 -6.80
C GLY A 161 -9.11 -25.52 -8.10
N ILE A 162 -7.87 -25.99 -8.07
CA ILE A 162 -7.02 -26.11 -9.26
C ILE A 162 -6.53 -27.55 -9.39
N ARG A 163 -6.70 -28.14 -10.57
CA ARG A 163 -6.15 -29.47 -10.90
C ARG A 163 -5.45 -29.43 -12.25
N ALA A 164 -4.43 -30.27 -12.43
CA ALA A 164 -3.84 -30.45 -13.75
C ALA A 164 -4.86 -31.05 -14.74
N VAL A 165 -4.77 -30.69 -16.02
CA VAL A 165 -5.55 -31.37 -17.07
C VAL A 165 -5.02 -32.77 -17.32
N ALA A 166 -5.89 -33.66 -17.78
CA ALA A 166 -5.48 -35.00 -18.18
C ALA A 166 -4.45 -34.95 -19.32
N GLY A 167 -3.34 -35.67 -19.17
CA GLY A 167 -2.27 -35.74 -20.18
C GLY A 167 -1.27 -34.59 -20.15
N ALA A 168 -1.39 -33.64 -19.22
CA ALA A 168 -0.37 -32.61 -19.03
C ALA A 168 0.97 -33.22 -18.58
N GLN A 169 2.06 -32.64 -19.06
CA GLN A 169 3.41 -33.15 -18.78
C GLN A 169 4.01 -32.50 -17.54
N ALA A 170 4.90 -33.23 -16.87
CA ALA A 170 5.70 -32.68 -15.78
C ALA A 170 6.56 -31.52 -16.30
N GLY A 171 6.66 -30.45 -15.50
CA GLY A 171 7.34 -29.22 -15.86
C GLY A 171 6.53 -28.24 -16.71
N ALA A 172 5.31 -28.59 -17.13
CA ALA A 172 4.40 -27.62 -17.73
C ALA A 172 4.10 -26.49 -16.73
N ARG A 173 3.94 -25.27 -17.24
CA ARG A 173 3.75 -24.06 -16.44
C ARG A 173 2.52 -23.31 -16.89
N GLY A 174 1.81 -22.73 -15.92
CA GLY A 174 0.69 -21.86 -16.18
C GLY A 174 0.63 -20.74 -15.14
N ARG A 175 -0.28 -19.79 -15.36
CA ARG A 175 -0.43 -18.60 -14.53
C ARG A 175 -1.89 -18.24 -14.33
N ILE A 176 -2.20 -17.71 -13.16
CA ILE A 176 -3.41 -16.94 -12.88
C ILE A 176 -2.99 -15.51 -12.53
N THR A 177 -3.65 -14.51 -13.10
CA THR A 177 -3.49 -13.11 -12.68
C THR A 177 -4.75 -12.61 -11.98
N TYR A 178 -4.56 -11.62 -11.10
CA TYR A 178 -5.62 -11.06 -10.28
C TYR A 178 -5.68 -9.54 -10.40
N GLY A 179 -6.89 -9.00 -10.27
CA GLY A 179 -7.16 -7.59 -10.01
C GLY A 179 -8.30 -7.46 -9.00
N ALA A 180 -8.45 -6.31 -8.35
CA ALA A 180 -9.56 -6.12 -7.43
C ALA A 180 -10.03 -4.67 -7.35
N THR A 181 -11.30 -4.51 -7.02
CA THR A 181 -11.92 -3.24 -6.65
C THR A 181 -12.75 -3.40 -5.39
N ALA A 182 -12.92 -2.31 -4.64
CA ALA A 182 -13.81 -2.28 -3.48
C ALA A 182 -14.37 -0.86 -3.26
N THR A 183 -15.52 -0.75 -2.62
CA THR A 183 -16.14 0.52 -2.25
C THR A 183 -15.67 0.95 -0.87
N GLY A 184 -15.18 2.19 -0.74
CA GLY A 184 -14.65 2.73 0.51
C GLY A 184 -13.37 3.53 0.32
N GLY A 185 -12.65 3.78 1.41
CA GLY A 185 -11.43 4.60 1.41
C GLY A 185 -11.68 6.10 1.18
N PRO A 186 -10.62 6.91 1.11
CA PRO A 186 -10.72 8.37 1.01
C PRO A 186 -11.39 8.85 -0.27
N ASP A 187 -11.20 8.13 -1.38
CA ASP A 187 -11.72 8.48 -2.71
C ASP A 187 -13.04 7.75 -3.06
N GLY A 188 -13.57 6.95 -2.12
CA GLY A 188 -14.82 6.19 -2.28
C GLY A 188 -14.69 4.89 -3.08
N THR A 189 -13.56 4.65 -3.73
CA THR A 189 -13.22 3.37 -4.36
C THR A 189 -11.74 3.08 -4.19
N LEU A 190 -11.42 1.83 -3.86
CA LEU A 190 -10.05 1.32 -3.84
C LEU A 190 -9.85 0.33 -4.99
N THR A 191 -8.65 0.32 -5.57
CA THR A 191 -8.31 -0.53 -6.71
C THR A 191 -6.93 -1.16 -6.51
N ALA A 192 -6.87 -2.47 -6.69
CA ALA A 192 -5.66 -3.23 -6.94
C ALA A 192 -5.64 -3.52 -8.45
N PRO A 193 -4.75 -2.91 -9.25
CA PRO A 193 -4.77 -3.05 -10.69
C PRO A 193 -4.62 -4.51 -11.13
N GLU A 194 -5.23 -4.82 -12.28
CA GLU A 194 -5.05 -6.12 -12.93
C GLU A 194 -3.56 -6.39 -13.21
N ASP A 195 -3.20 -7.67 -13.29
CA ASP A 195 -1.84 -8.17 -13.56
C ASP A 195 -0.74 -7.71 -12.58
N SER A 196 -1.11 -7.06 -11.48
CA SER A 196 -0.17 -6.66 -10.43
C SER A 196 0.10 -7.79 -9.43
N PHE A 197 -0.76 -8.80 -9.41
CA PHE A 197 -0.69 -9.96 -8.54
C PHE A 197 -0.91 -11.22 -9.36
N GLU A 198 -0.11 -12.25 -9.09
CA GLU A 198 -0.14 -13.49 -9.86
C GLU A 198 0.21 -14.71 -9.01
N THR A 199 -0.29 -15.86 -9.46
CA THR A 199 0.14 -17.18 -8.98
C THR A 199 0.68 -17.96 -10.18
N ASP A 200 1.95 -18.33 -10.12
CA ASP A 200 2.59 -19.22 -11.08
C ASP A 200 2.44 -20.68 -10.65
N PHE A 201 2.15 -21.54 -11.62
CA PHE A 201 1.97 -22.97 -11.41
C PHE A 201 3.02 -23.75 -12.16
N THR A 202 3.60 -24.76 -11.51
CA THR A 202 4.42 -25.79 -12.18
C THR A 202 3.85 -27.18 -11.90
N LEU A 203 3.70 -27.99 -12.94
CA LEU A 203 3.27 -29.38 -12.78
C LEU A 203 4.45 -30.25 -12.33
N ALA A 204 4.23 -31.06 -11.31
CA ALA A 204 5.23 -32.00 -10.80
C ALA A 204 4.71 -33.44 -10.78
N SER A 205 5.63 -34.39 -10.97
CA SER A 205 5.34 -35.81 -10.79
C SER A 205 5.24 -36.12 -9.29
N GLY A 206 4.06 -36.54 -8.84
CA GLY A 206 3.82 -36.96 -7.44
C GLY A 206 3.08 -35.91 -6.59
N PRO A 207 2.66 -36.30 -5.36
CA PRO A 207 1.98 -35.42 -4.41
C PRO A 207 2.88 -34.36 -3.77
#